data_AF-A0A099ZX35-F1
#
_entry.id   AF-A0A099ZX35-F1
#
_cell.length_a   1.000
_cell.length_b   1.000
_cell.length_c   1.000
_cell.angle_alpha   90.00
_cell.angle_beta   90.00
_cell.angle_gamma   90.00
#
_symmetry.space_group_name_H-M   'P 1'
#
loop_
_entity.id
_entity.type
_entity.pdbx_description
1 polymer ?
#
loop_
_entity_poly.entity_id
_entity_poly.type
_entity_poly.pdbx_seq_one_letter_code
_entity_poly.pdbx_strand_id
1 'polypeptide(L)' 'GSLYDDRTSAVEKRDDAVLPGQVYTYEWDITEEVGPREADLPCLTYAYYSHENMTMDFNSGLIGALLICRK' A
#
# COMPACT_ATOMS: atom_id res chain seq x y z
N GLY A 1 5.06 -5.85 -0.82
CA GLY A 1 4.36 -4.79 -1.60
C GLY A 1 5.34 -3.89 -2.34
N SER A 2 6.62 -4.02 -2.01
CA SER A 2 7.71 -3.20 -2.50
C SER A 2 8.95 -4.07 -2.38
N LEU A 3 9.67 -4.24 -3.48
CA LEU A 3 10.81 -5.14 -3.52
C LEU A 3 12.06 -4.50 -2.90
N TYR A 4 12.53 -5.05 -1.76
CA TYR A 4 13.82 -4.73 -1.16
C TYR A 4 14.39 -5.92 -0.35
N ASP A 5 15.61 -5.79 0.15
CA ASP A 5 16.23 -6.82 1.01
C ASP A 5 15.73 -6.70 2.47
N ASP A 6 14.58 -7.29 2.71
CA ASP A 6 13.88 -7.38 4.01
C ASP A 6 14.05 -8.74 4.70
N ARG A 7 14.78 -9.67 4.09
CA ARG A 7 15.01 -11.06 4.56
C ARG A 7 13.73 -11.88 4.81
N THR A 8 12.63 -11.55 4.14
CA THR A 8 11.39 -12.32 4.21
C THR A 8 11.42 -13.57 3.35
N SER A 9 10.53 -14.51 3.63
CA SER A 9 10.40 -15.77 2.89
C SER A 9 9.90 -15.54 1.46
N ALA A 10 10.09 -16.54 0.59
CA ALA A 10 9.60 -16.48 -0.79
C ALA A 10 8.05 -16.39 -0.89
N VAL A 11 7.33 -16.78 0.16
CA VAL A 11 5.86 -16.64 0.21
C VAL A 11 5.48 -15.20 0.51
N GLU A 12 6.17 -14.57 1.46
CA GLU A 12 5.96 -13.17 1.84
C GLU A 12 6.29 -12.25 0.67
N LYS A 13 7.40 -12.48 -0.05
CA LYS A 13 7.81 -11.69 -1.23
C LYS A 13 6.87 -11.75 -2.44
N ARG A 14 5.80 -12.55 -2.42
CA ARG A 14 4.84 -12.60 -3.55
C ARG A 14 4.08 -11.30 -3.74
N ASP A 15 4.02 -10.49 -2.70
CA ASP A 15 3.33 -9.21 -2.70
C ASP A 15 4.22 -8.08 -3.24
N ASP A 16 5.53 -8.31 -3.39
CA ASP A 16 6.51 -7.31 -3.86
C ASP A 16 6.41 -7.03 -5.35
N ALA A 17 6.01 -8.02 -6.14
CA ALA A 17 5.76 -7.87 -7.57
C ALA A 17 4.71 -8.88 -8.05
N VAL A 18 3.62 -8.38 -8.61
CA VAL A 18 2.55 -9.19 -9.22
C VAL A 18 2.71 -9.14 -10.74
N LEU A 19 3.12 -10.26 -11.35
CA LEU A 19 3.42 -10.32 -12.78
C LEU A 19 2.14 -10.37 -13.63
N PRO A 20 2.21 -10.06 -14.94
CA PRO A 20 1.07 -10.17 -15.83
C PRO A 20 0.37 -11.54 -15.77
N GLY A 21 -0.94 -11.53 -15.60
CA GLY A 21 -1.77 -12.74 -15.46
C GLY A 21 -1.80 -13.35 -14.05
N GLN A 22 -1.05 -12.80 -13.10
CA GLN A 22 -1.12 -13.18 -11.70
C GLN A 22 -2.16 -12.35 -10.93
N VAL A 23 -2.59 -12.90 -9.80
CA VAL A 23 -3.50 -12.23 -8.87
C VAL A 23 -2.94 -12.41 -7.47
N TYR A 24 -2.92 -11.32 -6.71
CA TYR A 24 -2.54 -11.30 -5.31
C TYR A 24 -3.57 -10.46 -4.53
N THR A 25 -3.91 -10.89 -3.32
CA THR A 25 -4.80 -10.16 -2.43
C THR A 25 -3.97 -9.52 -1.33
N TYR A 26 -3.97 -8.20 -1.29
CA TYR A 26 -3.37 -7.43 -0.20
C TYR A 26 -4.38 -7.27 0.94
N GLU A 27 -3.90 -7.41 2.18
CA GLU A 27 -4.68 -7.17 3.40
C GLU A 27 -3.93 -6.14 4.22
N TRP A 28 -4.64 -5.08 4.64
CA TRP A 28 -4.08 -4.01 5.47
C TRP A 28 -4.92 -3.86 6.73
N ASP A 29 -4.29 -4.05 7.87
CA ASP A 29 -4.91 -3.81 9.18
C ASP A 29 -4.79 -2.33 9.55
N ILE A 30 -5.95 -1.67 9.69
CA ILE A 30 -6.01 -0.28 10.14
C ILE A 30 -6.16 -0.25 11.66
N THR A 31 -5.04 -0.08 12.36
CA THR A 31 -5.00 0.02 13.82
C THR A 31 -5.30 1.45 14.29
N GLU A 32 -5.59 1.62 15.59
CA GLU A 32 -5.80 2.95 16.19
C GLU A 32 -4.59 3.87 16.05
N GLU A 33 -3.38 3.32 15.95
CA GLU A 33 -2.13 4.08 15.78
C GLU A 33 -1.99 4.70 14.37
N VAL A 34 -2.60 4.07 13.38
CA VAL A 34 -2.59 4.48 11.96
C VAL A 34 -3.79 5.38 11.64
N GLY A 35 -4.86 5.29 12.43
CA GLY A 35 -6.06 6.11 12.28
C GLY A 35 -5.90 7.56 12.76
N PRO A 36 -6.89 8.43 12.48
CA PRO A 36 -6.89 9.81 12.97
C PRO A 36 -6.93 9.88 14.49
N ARG A 37 -6.10 10.75 15.09
CA ARG A 37 -6.10 11.06 16.52
C ARG A 37 -7.15 12.13 16.84
N GLU A 38 -7.39 12.36 18.13
CA GLU A 38 -8.37 13.37 18.60
C GLU A 38 -8.13 14.79 18.05
N ALA A 39 -6.87 15.17 17.78
CA ALA A 39 -6.53 16.48 17.23
C ALA A 39 -6.57 16.54 15.69
N ASP A 40 -6.73 15.39 15.02
CA ASP A 40 -6.71 15.30 13.57
C ASP A 40 -8.09 15.56 12.95
N LEU A 41 -8.12 15.73 11.62
CA LEU A 41 -9.37 15.74 10.87
C LEU A 41 -10.08 14.37 10.98
N PRO A 42 -11.42 14.32 10.84
CA PRO A 42 -12.18 13.07 10.93
C PRO A 42 -11.72 11.98 9.94
N CYS A 43 -11.13 12.39 8.81
CA CYS A 43 -10.51 11.52 7.83
C CYS A 43 -9.14 12.06 7.44
N LEU A 44 -8.16 11.16 7.34
CA LEU A 44 -6.84 11.41 6.82
C LEU A 44 -6.74 10.93 5.36
N THR A 45 -6.01 11.69 4.54
CA THR A 45 -5.79 11.36 3.13
C THR A 45 -4.43 10.72 2.93
N TYR A 46 -4.44 9.45 2.57
CA TYR A 46 -3.28 8.66 2.14
C TYR A 46 -3.37 8.38 0.64
N ALA A 47 -2.31 7.78 0.09
CA ALA A 47 -2.29 7.27 -1.27
C ALA A 47 -1.72 5.85 -1.27
N TYR A 48 -2.22 5.02 -2.17
CA TYR A 48 -1.61 3.74 -2.52
C TYR A 48 -1.16 3.80 -3.99
N TYR A 49 -0.04 3.16 -4.30
CA TYR A 49 0.53 3.15 -5.65
C TYR A 49 1.37 1.90 -5.87
N SER A 50 1.60 1.54 -7.14
CA SER A 50 2.52 0.45 -7.48
C SER A 50 3.97 0.87 -7.22
N HIS A 51 4.75 -0.05 -6.66
CA HIS A 51 6.13 0.20 -6.21
C HIS A 51 7.14 -0.77 -6.84
N GLU A 52 6.83 -1.33 -8.02
CA GLU A 52 7.80 -2.14 -8.77
C GLU A 52 8.86 -1.21 -9.38
N ASN A 53 8.40 -0.17 -10.07
CA ASN A 53 9.23 0.91 -10.57
C ASN A 53 8.54 2.25 -10.31
N MET A 54 8.87 2.89 -9.20
CA MET A 54 8.22 4.11 -8.74
C MET A 54 8.08 5.18 -9.84
N THR A 55 9.11 5.38 -10.67
CA THR A 55 9.06 6.41 -11.73
C THR A 55 8.10 6.01 -12.85
N MET A 56 8.16 4.77 -13.33
CA MET A 56 7.29 4.32 -14.42
C MET A 56 5.85 4.13 -13.96
N ASP A 57 5.66 3.51 -12.81
CA ASP A 57 4.35 3.18 -12.26
C ASP A 57 3.55 4.43 -11.91
N PHE A 58 4.18 5.39 -11.25
CA PHE A 58 3.53 6.65 -10.91
C PHE A 58 3.18 7.46 -12.16
N ASN A 59 4.12 7.59 -13.11
CA ASN A 59 3.90 8.36 -14.34
C ASN A 59 2.90 7.70 -15.31
N SER A 60 2.72 6.38 -15.22
CA SER A 60 1.67 5.67 -15.95
C SER A 60 0.29 5.73 -15.27
N GLY A 61 0.23 6.32 -14.06
CA GLY A 61 -1.02 6.57 -13.34
C GLY A 61 -1.44 5.46 -12.39
N LEU A 62 -0.54 4.55 -11.98
CA LEU A 62 -0.82 3.49 -11.01
C LEU A 62 -0.83 4.02 -9.57
N ILE A 63 -1.75 4.94 -9.28
CA ILE A 63 -1.95 5.58 -7.98
C ILE A 63 -3.44 5.79 -7.69
N GLY A 64 -3.83 5.63 -6.43
CA GLY A 64 -5.18 5.93 -5.95
C GLY A 64 -5.17 6.55 -4.55
N ALA A 65 -6.26 7.25 -4.22
CA ALA A 65 -6.46 7.82 -2.89
C ALA A 65 -6.96 6.74 -1.91
N LEU A 66 -6.43 6.77 -0.68
CA LEU A 66 -6.88 5.96 0.44
C LEU A 66 -7.31 6.90 1.57
N LEU A 67 -8.61 6.93 1.88
CA LEU A 67 -9.12 7.70 3.00
C LEU A 67 -9.25 6.79 4.22
N ILE A 68 -8.57 7.16 5.31
CA ILE A 68 -8.69 6.49 6.60
C ILE A 68 -9.45 7.41 7.54
N CYS A 69 -10.63 6.98 7.97
CA CYS A 69 -11.52 7.77 8.81
C CYS A 69 -11.70 7.14 10.18
N ARG A 70 -11.94 7.98 11.18
CA ARG A 70 -12.43 7.51 12.48
C ARG A 70 -13.87 7.00 12.35
N LYS A 71 -14.26 6.12 13.27
CA LYS A 71 -15.65 5.65 13.37
C LYS A 71 -16.61 6.79 13.75
#